data_AF-A0A1W7D684-F1
#
_entry.id   AF-A0A1W7D684-F1
#
_cell.length_a   1.000
_cell.length_b   1.000
_cell.length_c   1.000
_cell.angle_alpha   90.00
_cell.angle_beta   90.00
_cell.angle_gamma   90.00
#
_symmetry.space_group_name_H-M   'P 1'
#
loop_
_entity.id
_entity.type
_entity.pdbx_description
1 polymer ?
#
loop_
_entity_poly.entity_id
_entity_poly.type
_entity_poly.pdbx_seq_one_letter_code
_entity_poly.pdbx_strand_id
1 'polypeptide(L)'
;MHRPSVPGDLDHPRRLWARAAALGMLASAGLTDGTYRLGPGRLRCEGVGGSFWWRMSLHDAGRAVFCGQDADGSHGHLRRVPVDLLAGGPAWLPWQDLRREQEDCALGYVYWWQDGAWARAPYPEDLVDDGLALSAAWVRDDAELVLPLAEAAGGGAEGAGHPVALDGAVVAFLDRAESGTVDRAAVRALLGAFSPDGRPAEPPAVESAHAFAVRAALTPGGAPRPGRAARAG
;
A
#
# COMPACT_ATOMS: atom_id res chain seq x y z
N MET A 1 5.75 9.70 -10.86
CA MET A 1 6.58 8.56 -11.29
C MET A 1 7.97 9.04 -11.57
N HIS A 2 8.68 9.63 -10.60
CA HIS A 2 10.11 9.79 -10.77
C HIS A 2 10.79 8.42 -10.73
N ARG A 3 11.93 8.29 -11.43
CA ARG A 3 12.80 7.11 -11.41
C ARG A 3 14.23 7.60 -11.22
N PRO A 4 14.86 7.36 -10.05
CA PRO A 4 14.28 6.76 -8.85
C PRO A 4 13.22 7.69 -8.23
N SER A 5 12.33 7.13 -7.40
CA SER A 5 11.21 7.90 -6.84
C SER A 5 11.68 8.96 -5.82
N VAL A 6 10.86 9.99 -5.58
CA VAL A 6 11.13 11.07 -4.61
C VAL A 6 10.03 11.13 -3.55
N PRO A 7 10.29 11.70 -2.35
CA PRO A 7 9.27 11.77 -1.30
C PRO A 7 7.94 12.39 -1.73
N GLY A 8 7.97 13.39 -2.62
CA GLY A 8 6.78 14.03 -3.16
C GLY A 8 5.94 13.15 -4.10
N ASP A 9 6.41 11.96 -4.47
CA ASP A 9 5.59 10.98 -5.20
C ASP A 9 4.61 10.23 -4.29
N LEU A 10 4.74 10.30 -2.95
CA LEU A 10 3.85 9.62 -2.01
C LEU A 10 2.79 10.59 -1.47
N ASP A 11 1.53 10.20 -1.53
CA ASP A 11 0.41 10.94 -0.93
C ASP A 11 0.40 10.84 0.61
N HIS A 12 -0.51 11.56 1.28
CA HIS A 12 -0.62 11.58 2.73
C HIS A 12 -0.80 10.16 3.34
N PRO A 13 -0.15 9.81 4.47
CA PRO A 13 -0.17 8.45 5.00
C PRO A 13 -1.56 7.86 5.25
N ARG A 14 -2.56 8.69 5.60
CA ARG A 14 -3.93 8.19 5.78
C ARG A 14 -4.55 7.73 4.47
N ARG A 15 -4.31 8.47 3.37
CA ARG A 15 -4.75 8.07 2.03
C ARG A 15 -4.01 6.82 1.56
N LEU A 16 -2.69 6.75 1.76
CA LEU A 16 -1.91 5.55 1.46
C LEU A 16 -2.41 4.33 2.24
N TRP A 17 -2.73 4.49 3.52
CA TRP A 17 -3.29 3.42 4.33
C TRP A 17 -4.65 2.96 3.80
N ALA A 18 -5.52 3.89 3.42
CA ALA A 18 -6.81 3.58 2.81
C ALA A 18 -6.64 2.79 1.50
N ARG A 19 -5.72 3.19 0.61
CA ARG A 19 -5.42 2.46 -0.64
C ARG A 19 -4.86 1.06 -0.37
N ALA A 20 -3.84 0.97 0.50
CA ALA A 20 -3.21 -0.29 0.88
C ALA A 20 -4.23 -1.27 1.50
N ALA A 21 -5.08 -0.79 2.40
CA ALA A 21 -6.10 -1.59 3.05
C ALA A 21 -7.23 -1.98 2.09
N ALA A 22 -7.60 -1.13 1.13
CA ALA A 22 -8.55 -1.49 0.07
C ALA A 22 -8.04 -2.67 -0.77
N LEU A 23 -6.76 -2.65 -1.17
CA LEU A 23 -6.13 -3.77 -1.88
C LEU A 23 -6.20 -5.07 -1.07
N GLY A 24 -5.80 -5.04 0.20
CA GLY A 24 -5.85 -6.23 1.06
C GLY A 24 -7.27 -6.73 1.34
N MET A 25 -8.24 -5.81 1.42
CA MET A 25 -9.65 -6.14 1.56
C MET A 25 -10.21 -6.82 0.30
N LEU A 26 -9.91 -6.30 -0.89
CA LEU A 26 -10.33 -6.89 -2.16
C LEU A 26 -9.71 -8.29 -2.36
N ALA A 27 -8.43 -8.46 -2.00
CA ALA A 27 -7.78 -9.77 -2.00
C ALA A 27 -8.48 -10.75 -1.03
N SER A 28 -8.90 -10.30 0.15
CA SER A 28 -9.66 -11.12 1.11
C SER A 28 -11.05 -11.54 0.63
N ALA A 29 -11.58 -10.85 -0.38
CA ALA A 29 -12.81 -11.18 -1.08
C ALA A 29 -12.57 -12.00 -2.37
N GLY A 30 -11.31 -12.30 -2.70
CA GLY A 30 -10.94 -13.06 -3.90
C GLY A 30 -10.98 -12.26 -5.22
N LEU A 31 -10.94 -10.92 -5.15
CA LEU A 31 -11.06 -10.05 -6.33
C LEU A 31 -9.72 -9.56 -6.89
N THR A 32 -8.64 -9.67 -6.12
CA THR A 32 -7.31 -9.26 -6.54
C THR A 32 -6.29 -10.29 -6.08
N ASP A 33 -5.20 -10.41 -6.83
CA ASP A 33 -4.09 -11.27 -6.48
C ASP A 33 -3.20 -10.66 -5.38
N GLY A 34 -2.24 -11.47 -4.91
CA GLY A 34 -1.25 -11.09 -3.90
C GLY A 34 -1.60 -11.57 -2.49
N THR A 35 -0.57 -11.74 -1.67
CA THR A 35 -0.72 -12.20 -0.28
C THR A 35 -0.63 -11.02 0.68
N TYR A 36 -1.71 -10.74 1.39
CA TYR A 36 -1.78 -9.63 2.35
C TYR A 36 -1.74 -10.12 3.79
N ARG A 37 -0.85 -9.52 4.59
CA ARG A 37 -0.72 -9.81 6.02
C ARG A 37 -0.97 -8.55 6.82
N LEU A 38 -2.13 -8.49 7.46
CA LEU A 38 -2.55 -7.39 8.31
C LEU A 38 -2.26 -7.69 9.79
N GLY A 39 -1.45 -6.84 10.41
CA GLY A 39 -1.22 -6.78 11.85
C GLY A 39 -1.61 -5.42 12.44
N PRO A 40 -1.44 -5.20 13.75
CA PRO A 40 -1.72 -3.92 14.38
C PRO A 40 -0.92 -2.78 13.74
N GLY A 41 -1.62 -1.88 13.03
CA GLY A 41 -1.02 -0.72 12.37
C GLY A 41 0.02 -1.08 11.31
N ARG A 42 0.01 -2.30 10.79
CA ARG A 42 0.98 -2.75 9.79
C ARG A 42 0.28 -3.61 8.75
N LEU A 43 0.51 -3.29 7.49
CA LEU A 43 0.03 -4.07 6.35
C LEU A 43 1.21 -4.40 5.44
N ARG A 44 1.39 -5.68 5.13
CA ARG A 44 2.39 -6.16 4.18
C ARG A 44 1.71 -6.87 3.02
N CYS A 45 2.19 -6.62 1.82
CA CYS A 45 1.84 -7.34 0.60
C CYS A 45 3.07 -8.08 0.09
N GLU A 46 2.87 -9.31 -0.36
CA GLU A 46 3.81 -10.08 -1.18
C GLU A 46 3.14 -10.30 -2.55
N GLY A 47 3.79 -9.84 -3.61
CA GLY A 47 3.34 -10.03 -4.99
C GLY A 47 3.35 -11.50 -5.39
N VAL A 48 2.57 -11.85 -6.42
CA VAL A 48 2.52 -13.22 -6.96
C VAL A 48 3.90 -13.63 -7.43
N GLY A 49 4.36 -14.82 -7.02
CA GLY A 49 5.70 -15.32 -7.38
C GLY A 49 6.86 -14.60 -6.68
N GLY A 50 6.60 -13.66 -5.77
CA GLY A 50 7.64 -12.95 -5.02
C GLY A 50 8.40 -11.90 -5.83
N SER A 51 7.86 -11.44 -6.96
CA SER A 51 8.46 -10.41 -7.81
C SER A 51 8.62 -9.05 -7.10
N PHE A 52 7.75 -8.76 -6.14
CA PHE A 52 7.86 -7.58 -5.29
C PHE A 52 7.25 -7.82 -3.91
N TRP A 53 7.58 -6.93 -2.98
CA TRP A 53 6.85 -6.79 -1.73
C TRP A 53 6.82 -5.34 -1.27
N TRP A 54 5.82 -4.99 -0.49
CA TRP A 54 5.78 -3.70 0.20
C TRP A 54 5.15 -3.85 1.59
N ARG A 55 5.48 -2.91 2.47
CA ARG A 55 4.93 -2.80 3.82
C ARG A 55 4.66 -1.35 4.14
N MET A 56 3.47 -1.10 4.64
CA MET A 56 3.12 0.15 5.33
C MET A 56 2.98 -0.11 6.83
N SER A 57 3.59 0.74 7.66
CA SER A 57 3.42 0.74 9.11
C SER A 57 3.03 2.13 9.61
N LEU A 58 2.01 2.19 10.44
CA LEU A 58 1.57 3.36 11.18
C LEU A 58 2.13 3.31 12.61
N HIS A 59 2.58 4.46 13.07
CA HIS A 59 3.25 4.65 14.36
C HIS A 59 2.60 5.79 15.15
N ASP A 60 2.95 5.89 16.43
CA ASP A 60 2.48 6.97 17.30
C ASP A 60 2.79 8.35 16.72
N ALA A 61 2.01 9.36 17.15
CA ALA A 61 2.16 10.76 16.72
C ALA A 61 1.98 10.97 15.20
N GLY A 62 1.17 10.13 14.55
CA GLY A 62 0.85 10.26 13.12
C GLY A 62 2.02 9.93 12.18
N ARG A 63 3.04 9.23 12.69
CA ARG A 63 4.22 8.81 11.91
C ARG A 63 3.90 7.56 11.10
N ALA A 64 4.57 7.42 9.96
CA ALA A 64 4.41 6.24 9.11
C ALA A 64 5.72 5.83 8.44
N VAL A 65 5.84 4.55 8.10
CA VAL A 65 6.93 4.02 7.27
C VAL A 65 6.31 3.26 6.11
N PHE A 66 6.79 3.53 4.90
CA PHE A 66 6.49 2.76 3.71
C PHE A 66 7.80 2.24 3.12
N CYS A 67 7.94 0.93 2.99
CA CYS A 67 9.16 0.32 2.47
C CYS A 67 8.81 -0.91 1.64
N GLY A 68 9.74 -1.31 0.78
CA GLY A 68 9.51 -2.44 -0.10
C GLY A 68 10.63 -2.58 -1.10
N GLN A 69 10.38 -3.43 -2.07
CA GLN A 69 11.33 -3.80 -3.10
C GLN A 69 10.59 -4.42 -4.28
N ASP A 70 11.16 -4.22 -5.46
CA ASP A 70 10.80 -4.90 -6.70
C ASP A 70 12.05 -5.60 -7.25
N ALA A 71 11.91 -6.87 -7.68
CA ALA A 71 13.03 -7.70 -8.12
C ALA A 71 13.73 -7.14 -9.36
N ASP A 72 12.95 -6.53 -10.26
CA ASP A 72 13.44 -6.02 -11.53
C ASP A 72 13.74 -4.51 -11.47
N GLY A 73 13.08 -3.78 -10.57
CA GLY A 73 13.17 -2.32 -10.46
C GLY A 73 14.11 -1.81 -9.37
N SER A 74 14.41 -2.60 -8.33
CA SER A 74 15.22 -2.11 -7.21
C SER A 74 16.70 -2.31 -7.44
N HIS A 75 17.38 -1.28 -7.95
CA HIS A 75 18.81 -1.37 -8.32
C HIS A 75 19.78 -1.00 -7.19
N GLY A 76 19.28 -0.51 -6.05
CA GLY A 76 20.12 0.04 -4.97
C GLY A 76 21.13 -0.96 -4.39
N HIS A 77 20.73 -2.23 -4.23
CA HIS A 77 21.58 -3.29 -3.71
C HIS A 77 22.52 -3.91 -4.76
N LEU A 78 22.26 -3.68 -6.06
CA LEU A 78 23.06 -4.19 -7.18
C LEU A 78 24.29 -3.30 -7.49
N ARG A 79 24.38 -2.12 -6.88
CA ARG A 79 25.50 -1.19 -7.07
C ARG A 79 26.78 -1.73 -6.44
N ARG A 80 27.93 -1.32 -6.99
CA ARG A 80 29.27 -1.60 -6.40
C ARG A 80 29.36 -1.13 -4.94
N VAL A 81 28.75 0.01 -4.63
CA VAL A 81 28.53 0.47 -3.26
C VAL A 81 27.01 0.47 -3.06
N PRO A 82 26.45 -0.48 -2.30
CA PRO A 82 25.01 -0.50 -2.03
C PRO A 82 24.54 0.83 -1.43
N VAL A 83 23.33 1.26 -1.80
CA VAL A 83 22.73 2.46 -1.21
C VAL A 83 22.36 2.17 0.25
N ASP A 84 22.78 3.04 1.17
CA ASP A 84 22.25 3.03 2.55
C ASP A 84 20.89 3.72 2.58
N LEU A 85 19.82 2.92 2.46
CA LEU A 85 18.42 3.39 2.44
C LEU A 85 17.94 3.91 3.78
N LEU A 86 18.75 3.76 4.85
CA LEU A 86 18.43 4.22 6.20
C LEU A 86 19.23 5.45 6.61
N ALA A 87 20.13 5.94 5.75
CA ALA A 87 20.94 7.12 6.02
C ALA A 87 20.07 8.34 6.35
N GLY A 88 20.37 8.99 7.49
CA GLY A 88 19.62 10.17 7.96
C GLY A 88 18.22 9.89 8.52
N GLY A 89 17.85 8.62 8.70
CA GLY A 89 16.58 8.24 9.31
C GLY A 89 16.43 8.77 10.75
N PRO A 90 15.21 9.07 11.22
CA PRO A 90 14.98 9.52 12.59
C PRO A 90 15.08 8.38 13.60
N ALA A 91 15.38 8.71 14.86
CA ALA A 91 15.61 7.74 15.93
C ALA A 91 14.41 6.83 16.25
N TRP A 92 13.19 7.22 15.88
CA TRP A 92 11.98 6.44 16.14
C TRP A 92 11.73 5.33 15.11
N LEU A 93 12.46 5.31 13.98
CA LEU A 93 12.31 4.26 12.99
C LEU A 93 12.49 2.88 13.62
N PRO A 94 11.84 1.83 13.09
CA PRO A 94 12.07 0.45 13.49
C PRO A 94 13.45 -0.03 12.99
N TRP A 95 14.52 0.56 13.53
CA TRP A 95 15.90 0.39 13.07
C TRP A 95 16.35 -1.05 13.00
N GLN A 96 16.00 -1.86 13.99
CA GLN A 96 16.40 -3.27 14.02
C GLN A 96 15.80 -4.05 12.84
N ASP A 97 14.50 -3.89 12.57
CA ASP A 97 13.81 -4.55 11.47
C ASP A 97 14.38 -4.08 10.12
N LEU A 98 14.50 -2.75 9.95
CA LEU A 98 14.93 -2.15 8.70
C LEU A 98 16.40 -2.46 8.37
N ARG A 99 17.29 -2.45 9.37
CA ARG A 99 18.70 -2.80 9.15
C ARG A 99 18.86 -4.24 8.71
N ARG A 100 18.13 -5.16 9.35
CA ARG A 100 18.12 -6.56 8.93
C ARG A 100 17.65 -6.70 7.49
N GLU A 101 16.56 -6.03 7.11
CA GLU A 101 16.06 -6.07 5.73
C GLU A 101 17.05 -5.45 4.72
N GLN A 102 17.81 -4.41 5.12
CA GLN A 102 18.88 -3.84 4.30
C GLN A 102 20.05 -4.81 4.13
N GLU A 103 20.50 -5.43 5.22
CA GLU A 103 21.58 -6.41 5.25
C GLU A 103 21.25 -7.65 4.41
N ASP A 104 19.99 -8.08 4.41
CA ASP A 104 19.47 -9.18 3.60
C ASP A 104 19.25 -8.77 2.12
N CYS A 105 19.63 -7.54 1.72
CA CYS A 105 19.37 -6.95 0.39
C CYS A 105 17.88 -6.93 -0.01
N ALA A 106 16.97 -6.99 0.97
CA ALA A 106 15.53 -7.09 0.75
C ALA A 106 14.84 -5.74 0.54
N LEU A 107 15.56 -4.62 0.72
CA LEU A 107 15.03 -3.26 0.54
C LEU A 107 15.44 -2.66 -0.80
N GLY A 108 14.46 -2.13 -1.52
CA GLY A 108 14.64 -1.23 -2.66
C GLY A 108 14.43 0.24 -2.27
N TYR A 109 13.48 0.49 -1.36
CA TYR A 109 13.16 1.82 -0.88
C TYR A 109 12.66 1.82 0.56
N VAL A 110 12.87 2.95 1.25
CA VAL A 110 12.34 3.25 2.58
C VAL A 110 11.95 4.72 2.64
N TYR A 111 10.67 4.98 2.88
CA TYR A 111 10.10 6.30 3.09
C TYR A 111 9.54 6.39 4.50
N TRP A 112 9.74 7.54 5.16
CA TRP A 112 9.20 7.81 6.48
C TRP A 112 8.47 9.15 6.51
N TRP A 113 7.31 9.15 7.14
CA TRP A 113 6.50 10.34 7.36
C TRP A 113 6.67 10.84 8.78
N GLN A 114 7.02 12.11 8.91
CA GLN A 114 6.98 12.87 10.15
C GLN A 114 6.80 14.35 9.82
N ASP A 115 6.22 15.12 10.74
CA ASP A 115 6.14 16.58 10.63
C ASP A 115 5.50 17.11 9.32
N GLY A 116 4.56 16.35 8.76
CA GLY A 116 3.78 16.77 7.59
C GLY A 116 4.43 16.48 6.24
N ALA A 117 5.54 15.73 6.19
CA ALA A 117 6.20 15.38 4.94
C ALA A 117 6.76 13.95 4.94
N TRP A 118 6.81 13.34 3.76
CA TRP A 118 7.63 12.17 3.51
C TRP A 118 9.10 12.58 3.39
N ALA A 119 9.99 11.71 3.84
CA ALA A 119 11.42 11.78 3.61
C ALA A 119 11.97 10.39 3.31
N ARG A 120 13.16 10.35 2.70
CA ARG A 120 13.94 9.14 2.45
C ARG A 120 15.43 9.46 2.54
N ALA A 121 16.25 8.42 2.60
CA ALA A 121 17.69 8.57 2.47
C ALA A 121 18.06 9.21 1.10
N PRO A 122 19.13 10.01 1.05
CA PRO A 122 19.62 10.55 -0.21
C PRO A 122 20.06 9.40 -1.13
N TYR A 123 19.65 9.47 -2.39
CA TYR A 123 20.07 8.51 -3.40
C TYR A 123 21.23 9.10 -4.20
N PRO A 124 22.18 8.27 -4.62
CA PRO A 124 23.24 8.72 -5.51
C PRO A 124 22.65 9.04 -6.90
N GLU A 125 23.26 9.99 -7.60
CA GLU A 125 22.76 10.48 -8.90
C GLU A 125 22.69 9.40 -9.99
N ASP A 126 23.49 8.34 -9.85
CA ASP A 126 23.57 7.21 -10.77
C ASP A 126 22.60 6.06 -10.44
N LEU A 127 21.76 6.18 -9.40
CA LEU A 127 20.74 5.18 -9.11
C LEU A 127 19.67 5.23 -10.21
N VAL A 128 19.51 4.13 -10.94
CA VAL A 128 18.56 4.05 -12.07
C VAL A 128 17.11 4.01 -11.59
N ASP A 129 16.79 3.13 -10.64
CA ASP A 129 15.44 2.96 -10.12
C ASP A 129 15.49 2.35 -8.70
N ASP A 130 14.54 2.74 -7.85
CA ASP A 130 14.35 2.23 -6.49
C ASP A 130 13.30 1.10 -6.45
N GLY A 131 12.53 0.91 -7.52
CA GLY A 131 11.52 -0.13 -7.67
C GLY A 131 10.15 0.24 -7.09
N LEU A 132 9.97 1.46 -6.59
CA LEU A 132 8.68 1.90 -6.03
C LEU A 132 7.59 1.94 -7.11
N ALA A 133 7.92 2.46 -8.30
CA ALA A 133 6.96 2.58 -9.39
C ALA A 133 6.45 1.21 -9.89
N LEU A 134 7.27 0.15 -9.86
CA LEU A 134 6.88 -1.19 -10.28
C LEU A 134 6.10 -1.93 -9.19
N SER A 135 6.53 -1.82 -7.93
CA SER A 135 5.91 -2.55 -6.82
C SER A 135 4.65 -1.88 -6.26
N ALA A 136 4.52 -0.55 -6.37
CA ALA A 136 3.47 0.21 -5.69
C ALA A 136 3.16 1.59 -6.31
N ALA A 137 2.96 1.67 -7.64
CA ALA A 137 2.58 2.94 -8.31
C ALA A 137 1.38 3.67 -7.66
N TRP A 138 0.44 2.91 -7.11
CA TRP A 138 -0.78 3.37 -6.42
C TRP A 138 -0.54 4.30 -5.21
N VAL A 139 0.70 4.40 -4.71
CA VAL A 139 1.00 5.34 -3.60
C VAL A 139 0.88 6.80 -4.01
N ARG A 140 0.94 7.10 -5.31
CA ARG A 140 0.91 8.49 -5.79
C ARG A 140 -0.48 9.11 -5.74
N ASP A 141 -1.44 8.44 -6.33
CA ASP A 141 -2.79 8.96 -6.50
C ASP A 141 -3.80 7.82 -6.68
N ASP A 142 -5.08 8.16 -6.61
CA ASP A 142 -6.15 7.16 -6.74
C ASP A 142 -6.25 6.62 -8.16
N ALA A 143 -5.84 7.37 -9.19
CA ALA A 143 -5.92 6.91 -10.58
C ALA A 143 -4.95 5.75 -10.82
N GLU A 144 -3.73 5.83 -10.26
CA GLU A 144 -2.74 4.74 -10.29
C GLU A 144 -3.23 3.49 -9.54
N LEU A 145 -4.13 3.62 -8.56
CA LEU A 145 -4.79 2.46 -7.92
C LEU A 145 -5.90 1.88 -8.81
N VAL A 146 -6.70 2.73 -9.45
CA VAL A 146 -7.86 2.31 -10.24
C VAL A 146 -7.46 1.48 -11.46
N LEU A 147 -6.32 1.79 -12.09
CA LEU A 147 -5.81 1.06 -13.26
C LEU A 147 -5.72 -0.47 -13.05
N PRO A 148 -4.93 -0.98 -12.08
CA PRO A 148 -4.85 -2.42 -11.83
C PRO A 148 -6.15 -3.02 -11.31
N LEU A 149 -6.98 -2.24 -10.60
CA LEU A 149 -8.30 -2.72 -10.14
C LEU A 149 -9.27 -2.92 -11.29
N ALA A 150 -9.22 -2.08 -12.33
CA ALA A 150 -10.05 -2.24 -13.50
C ALA A 150 -9.64 -3.45 -14.34
N GLU A 151 -8.34 -3.74 -14.43
CA GLU A 151 -7.85 -4.97 -15.03
C GLU A 151 -8.40 -6.20 -14.28
N ALA A 152 -8.31 -6.20 -12.95
CA ALA A 152 -8.86 -7.26 -12.10
C ALA A 152 -10.39 -7.40 -12.22
N ALA A 153 -11.11 -6.31 -12.49
CA ALA A 153 -12.56 -6.31 -12.75
C ALA A 153 -12.95 -6.80 -14.16
N GLY A 154 -11.98 -7.23 -14.99
CA GLY A 154 -12.22 -7.73 -16.35
C GLY A 154 -12.11 -6.65 -17.44
N GLY A 155 -11.66 -5.44 -17.12
CA GLY A 155 -11.42 -4.35 -18.07
C GLY A 155 -10.23 -4.57 -19.01
N GLY A 156 -9.50 -5.68 -18.86
CA GLY A 156 -8.42 -6.11 -19.77
C GLY A 156 -8.90 -6.90 -20.99
N ALA A 157 -10.18 -7.28 -21.08
CA ALA A 157 -10.72 -7.93 -22.27
C ALA A 157 -10.84 -6.93 -23.42
N GLU A 158 -10.24 -7.22 -24.58
CA GLU A 158 -10.27 -6.35 -25.76
C GLU A 158 -11.70 -5.83 -26.04
N GLY A 159 -11.89 -4.51 -25.94
CA GLY A 159 -13.15 -3.82 -26.22
C GLY A 159 -14.04 -3.50 -25.01
N ALA A 160 -13.71 -3.98 -23.80
CA ALA A 160 -14.38 -3.55 -22.58
C ALA A 160 -13.81 -2.19 -22.13
N GLY A 161 -14.59 -1.12 -22.24
CA GLY A 161 -14.19 0.18 -21.70
C GLY A 161 -13.99 0.14 -20.18
N HIS A 162 -13.18 1.06 -19.66
CA HIS A 162 -13.03 1.28 -18.23
C HIS A 162 -14.39 1.56 -17.58
N PRO A 163 -14.88 0.75 -16.64
CA PRO A 163 -16.20 0.99 -16.07
C PRO A 163 -16.14 2.25 -15.21
N VAL A 164 -16.71 3.37 -15.68
CA VAL A 164 -16.82 4.65 -14.92
C VAL A 164 -17.41 4.45 -13.51
N ALA A 165 -18.20 3.38 -13.32
CA ALA A 165 -18.75 2.98 -12.03
C ALA A 165 -17.68 2.51 -11.03
N LEU A 166 -16.58 1.92 -11.48
CA LEU A 166 -15.49 1.45 -10.63
C LEU A 166 -14.72 2.63 -10.03
N ASP A 167 -14.34 3.62 -10.84
CA ASP A 167 -13.62 4.82 -10.40
C ASP A 167 -14.39 5.51 -9.28
N GLY A 168 -15.69 5.76 -9.51
CA GLY A 168 -16.56 6.40 -8.53
C GLY A 168 -16.71 5.58 -7.25
N ALA A 169 -16.81 4.26 -7.35
CA ALA A 169 -16.90 3.37 -6.19
C ALA A 169 -15.59 3.32 -5.39
N VAL A 170 -14.43 3.29 -6.07
CA VAL A 170 -13.11 3.32 -5.45
C VAL A 170 -12.91 4.64 -4.72
N VAL A 171 -13.12 5.78 -5.39
CA VAL A 171 -12.95 7.11 -4.77
C VAL A 171 -13.87 7.27 -3.56
N ALA A 172 -15.16 6.94 -3.70
CA ALA A 172 -16.12 7.04 -2.59
C ALA A 172 -15.76 6.12 -1.41
N PHE A 173 -15.21 4.93 -1.69
CA PHE A 173 -14.71 4.05 -0.65
C PHE A 173 -13.47 4.63 0.05
N LEU A 174 -12.50 5.14 -0.70
CA LEU A 174 -11.26 5.70 -0.16
C LEU A 174 -11.51 6.92 0.73
N ASP A 175 -12.45 7.79 0.36
CA ASP A 175 -12.83 8.95 1.18
C ASP A 175 -13.41 8.53 2.54
N ARG A 176 -14.24 7.46 2.54
CA ARG A 176 -14.77 6.87 3.78
C ARG A 176 -13.68 6.19 4.59
N ALA A 177 -12.78 5.46 3.94
CA ALA A 177 -11.68 4.75 4.56
C ALA A 177 -10.69 5.72 5.24
N GLU A 178 -10.34 6.81 4.57
CA GLU A 178 -9.49 7.86 5.12
C GLU A 178 -10.14 8.55 6.34
N SER A 179 -11.46 8.72 6.30
CA SER A 179 -12.24 9.31 7.40
C SER A 179 -12.59 8.31 8.52
N GLY A 180 -12.27 7.02 8.38
CA GLY A 180 -12.62 5.99 9.35
C GLY A 180 -14.13 5.73 9.44
N THR A 181 -14.84 5.82 8.31
CA THR A 181 -16.32 5.73 8.23
C THR A 181 -16.81 4.62 7.30
N VAL A 182 -15.94 3.66 6.97
CA VAL A 182 -16.34 2.48 6.17
C VAL A 182 -17.37 1.67 6.95
N ASP A 183 -18.49 1.39 6.29
CA ASP A 183 -19.54 0.51 6.76
C ASP A 183 -19.76 -0.63 5.75
N ARG A 184 -20.67 -1.56 6.08
CA ARG A 184 -21.00 -2.69 5.19
C ARG A 184 -21.57 -2.23 3.85
N ALA A 185 -22.25 -1.08 3.80
CA ALA A 185 -22.82 -0.55 2.57
C ALA A 185 -21.72 -0.05 1.63
N ALA A 186 -20.69 0.63 2.17
CA ALA A 186 -19.50 1.03 1.43
C ALA A 186 -18.76 -0.17 0.85
N VAL A 187 -18.55 -1.22 1.67
CA VAL A 187 -17.93 -2.47 1.22
C VAL A 187 -18.73 -3.12 0.09
N ARG A 188 -20.06 -3.25 0.25
CA ARG A 188 -20.92 -3.84 -0.77
C ARG A 188 -20.90 -3.04 -2.08
N ALA A 189 -20.91 -1.71 -1.99
CA ALA A 189 -20.85 -0.85 -3.16
C ALA A 189 -19.53 -1.03 -3.93
N LEU A 190 -18.39 -1.09 -3.23
CA LEU A 190 -17.11 -1.35 -3.86
C LEU A 190 -17.07 -2.74 -4.51
N LEU A 191 -17.42 -3.80 -3.78
CA LEU A 191 -17.40 -5.17 -4.32
C LEU A 191 -18.36 -5.34 -5.51
N GLY A 192 -19.51 -4.66 -5.49
CA GLY A 192 -20.47 -4.66 -6.60
C GLY A 192 -19.91 -4.03 -7.87
N ALA A 193 -18.97 -3.07 -7.76
CA ALA A 193 -18.32 -2.46 -8.92
C ALA A 193 -17.36 -3.41 -9.67
N PHE A 194 -16.94 -4.50 -9.02
CA PHE A 194 -16.15 -5.58 -9.64
C PHE A 194 -17.02 -6.66 -10.31
N SER A 195 -18.35 -6.53 -10.25
CA SER A 195 -19.28 -7.51 -10.84
C SER A 195 -19.75 -7.02 -12.22
N PRO A 196 -19.20 -7.54 -13.33
CA PRO A 196 -19.53 -7.06 -14.69
C PRO A 196 -21.02 -7.23 -15.05
N ASP A 197 -21.68 -8.22 -14.44
CA ASP A 197 -23.11 -8.49 -14.65
C ASP A 197 -24.03 -7.69 -13.70
N GLY A 198 -23.48 -6.80 -12.87
CA GLY A 198 -24.22 -6.07 -11.84
C GLY A 198 -24.79 -6.95 -10.72
N ARG A 199 -24.32 -8.19 -10.60
CA ARG A 199 -24.72 -9.10 -9.51
C ARG A 199 -24.24 -8.53 -8.18
N PRO A 200 -25.05 -8.62 -7.11
CA PRO A 200 -24.61 -8.20 -5.79
C PRO A 200 -23.48 -9.11 -5.32
N ALA A 201 -22.52 -8.52 -4.60
CA ALA A 201 -21.47 -9.30 -3.94
C ALA A 201 -22.07 -10.33 -2.97
N GLU A 202 -21.56 -11.55 -3.02
CA GLU A 202 -22.01 -12.64 -2.18
C GLU A 202 -21.84 -12.30 -0.68
N PRO A 203 -22.79 -12.65 0.20
CA PRO A 203 -22.72 -12.29 1.62
C PRO A 203 -21.40 -12.70 2.31
N PRO A 204 -20.83 -13.90 2.07
CA PRO A 204 -19.53 -14.27 2.66
C PRO A 204 -18.38 -13.35 2.25
N ALA A 205 -18.36 -12.87 0.99
CA ALA A 205 -17.34 -11.95 0.51
C ALA A 205 -17.46 -10.57 1.18
N VAL A 206 -18.69 -10.06 1.33
CA VAL A 206 -18.97 -8.81 2.04
C VAL A 206 -18.53 -8.89 3.51
N GLU A 207 -18.82 -10.00 4.19
CA GLU A 207 -18.43 -10.16 5.60
C GLU A 207 -16.90 -10.30 5.76
N SER A 208 -16.23 -11.04 4.87
CA SER A 208 -14.75 -11.15 4.87
C SER A 208 -14.10 -9.77 4.70
N ALA A 209 -14.52 -9.04 3.67
CA ALA A 209 -14.02 -7.69 3.37
C ALA A 209 -14.31 -6.71 4.52
N HIS A 210 -15.53 -6.73 5.07
CA HIS A 210 -15.86 -5.85 6.19
C HIS A 210 -15.06 -6.19 7.46
N ALA A 211 -14.83 -7.47 7.75
CA ALA A 211 -13.96 -7.89 8.86
C ALA A 211 -12.51 -7.41 8.66
N PHE A 212 -12.00 -7.42 7.42
CA PHE A 212 -10.71 -6.84 7.09
C PHE A 212 -10.70 -5.32 7.36
N ALA A 213 -11.71 -4.58 6.89
CA ALA A 213 -11.84 -3.14 7.10
C ALA A 213 -11.86 -2.76 8.59
N VAL A 214 -12.57 -3.53 9.42
CA VAL A 214 -12.59 -3.36 10.89
C VAL A 214 -11.18 -3.54 11.47
N ARG A 215 -10.47 -4.61 11.10
CA ARG A 215 -9.10 -4.87 11.59
C ARG A 215 -8.09 -3.83 11.12
N ALA A 216 -8.30 -3.27 9.93
CA ALA A 216 -7.50 -2.19 9.36
C ALA A 216 -7.87 -0.80 9.92
N ALA A 217 -8.84 -0.73 10.83
CA ALA A 217 -9.35 0.49 11.44
C ALA A 217 -9.89 1.52 10.43
N LEU A 218 -10.57 1.04 9.38
CA LEU A 218 -11.26 1.89 8.40
C LEU A 218 -12.71 2.23 8.81
N THR A 219 -13.22 1.57 9.85
CA THR A 219 -14.61 1.70 10.32
C THR A 219 -14.73 2.64 11.51
N PRO A 220 -15.94 3.15 11.83
CA PRO A 220 -16.15 4.04 12.99
C PRO A 220 -15.58 3.46 14.29
N GLY A 221 -14.90 4.31 15.06
CA GLY A 221 -14.26 3.92 16.33
C GLY A 221 -12.98 3.09 16.17
N GLY A 222 -12.58 2.76 14.94
CA GLY A 222 -11.27 2.21 14.64
C GLY A 222 -10.21 3.30 14.68
N ALA A 223 -9.26 3.19 15.60
CA ALA A 223 -7.98 3.87 15.46
C ALA A 223 -6.95 2.84 14.99
N PRO A 224 -6.15 3.11 13.95
CA PRO A 224 -5.03 2.25 13.62
C PRO A 224 -4.15 2.14 14.86
N ARG A 225 -4.12 0.95 15.48
CA ARG A 225 -3.29 0.74 16.66
C ARG A 225 -1.84 0.75 16.19
N PRO A 226 -1.00 1.67 16.67
CA PRO A 226 0.37 1.76 16.22
C PRO A 226 1.06 0.42 16.43
N GLY A 227 1.80 -0.03 15.41
CA GLY A 227 2.66 -1.19 15.54
C GLY A 227 3.67 -0.89 16.66
N ARG A 228 3.81 -1.80 17.62
CA ARG A 228 4.74 -1.62 18.75
C ARG A 228 6.11 -1.26 18.18
N ALA A 229 6.61 -0.06 18.48
CA ALA A 229 8.00 0.27 18.17
C ALA A 229 8.88 -0.79 18.83
N ALA A 230 9.78 -1.41 18.07
CA ALA A 230 10.82 -2.25 18.64
C ALA A 230 11.53 -1.38 19.68
N ARG A 231 11.51 -1.81 20.95
CA ARG A 231 12.23 -1.10 22.01
C ARG A 231 13.70 -1.06 21.58
N ALA A 232 14.27 0.13 21.48
CA ALA A 232 15.71 0.30 21.33
C ALA A 232 16.37 -0.44 22.50
N GLY A 233 17.07 -1.53 22.18
CA GLY A 233 17.96 -2.26 23.08
C GLY A 233 19.40 -1.86 22.83
#